data_AF-A0A0F2RKZ2-F1
#
_entry.id   AF-A0A0F2RKZ2-F1
#
_cell.length_a   1.000
_cell.length_b   1.000
_cell.length_c   1.000
_cell.angle_alpha   90.00
_cell.angle_beta   90.00
_cell.angle_gamma   90.00
#
_symmetry.space_group_name_H-M   'P 1'
#
loop_
_entity.id
_entity.type
_entity.pdbx_description
1 polymer ?
#
loop_
_entity_poly.entity_id
_entity_poly.type
_entity_poly.pdbx_seq_one_letter_code
_entity_poly.pdbx_strand_id
1 'polypeptide(L)'
;MSEALTKALLLLDGAGTWHELRRSLDEQVLTPRLSAADFQTLLDAWHKRQAARLDDAALVRELAFWADGGTFDAHLDGWQATRPSALVEDAARRGWFVRRLASGAVVNPPNGAPLMLKALDVLSAPPAGP
;
A
#
# COMPACT_ATOMS: atom_id res chain seq x y z
N MET A 1 11.45 15.82 -6.78
CA MET A 1 11.18 15.37 -5.40
C MET A 1 11.47 16.53 -4.46
N SER A 2 10.51 16.95 -3.62
CA SER A 2 10.69 18.09 -2.72
C SER A 2 11.61 17.74 -1.54
N GLU A 3 12.23 18.74 -0.91
CA GLU A 3 13.02 18.56 0.31
C GLU A 3 12.14 18.00 1.44
N ALA A 4 10.90 18.48 1.56
CA ALA A 4 9.93 18.02 2.55
C ALA A 4 9.60 16.54 2.35
N LEU A 5 9.36 16.10 1.10
CA LEU A 5 9.13 14.69 0.78
C LEU A 5 10.35 13.83 1.12
N THR A 6 11.55 14.31 0.80
CA THR A 6 12.80 13.57 1.12
C THR A 6 12.91 13.33 2.64
N LYS A 7 12.64 14.36 3.45
CA LYS A 7 12.63 14.23 4.92
C LYS A 7 11.50 13.31 5.41
N ALA A 8 10.30 13.42 4.83
CA ALA A 8 9.19 12.55 5.17
C ALA A 8 9.48 11.06 4.89
N LEU A 9 10.15 10.76 3.77
CA LEU A 9 10.59 9.39 3.44
C LEU A 9 11.65 8.87 4.41
N LEU A 10 12.54 9.72 4.95
CA LEU A 10 13.46 9.30 6.00
C LEU A 10 12.74 8.97 7.31
N LEU A 11 11.70 9.73 7.65
CA LEU A 11 10.88 9.44 8.84
C LEU A 11 10.04 8.17 8.67
N LEU A 12 9.62 7.88 7.44
CA LEU A 12 8.95 6.64 7.10
C LEU A 12 9.76 5.43 7.53
N ASP A 13 11.08 5.42 7.31
CA ASP A 13 11.94 4.27 7.64
C ASP A 13 11.97 3.96 9.14
N GLY A 14 11.86 4.99 9.99
CA GLY A 14 11.85 4.88 11.44
C GLY A 14 10.48 4.60 12.06
N ALA A 15 9.38 4.95 11.39
CA ALA A 15 8.04 4.77 11.93
C ALA A 15 7.61 3.29 11.94
N GLY A 16 7.00 2.81 13.02
CA GLY A 16 6.38 1.48 13.11
C GLY A 16 4.92 1.48 12.64
N THR A 17 4.21 2.60 12.84
CA THR A 17 2.80 2.78 12.47
C THR A 17 2.57 4.07 11.65
N TRP A 18 1.45 4.14 10.92
CA TRP A 18 1.08 5.37 10.21
C TRP A 18 0.85 6.55 11.17
N HIS A 19 0.32 6.27 12.37
CA HIS A 19 0.10 7.28 13.40
C HIS A 19 1.43 7.87 13.91
N GLU A 20 2.44 7.03 14.12
CA GLU A 20 3.79 7.47 14.49
C GLU A 20 4.45 8.31 13.38
N LEU A 21 4.28 7.90 12.12
CA LEU A 21 4.73 8.70 10.99
C LEU A 21 4.06 10.08 10.99
N ARG A 22 2.73 10.13 11.05
CA ARG A 22 1.99 11.40 11.03
C ARG A 22 2.41 12.31 12.17
N ARG A 23 2.55 11.76 13.38
CA ARG A 23 3.08 12.49 14.54
C ARG A 23 4.47 13.07 14.25
N SER A 24 5.37 12.29 13.65
CA SER A 24 6.73 12.75 13.30
C SER A 24 6.72 13.85 12.24
N LEU A 25 5.80 13.79 11.26
CA LEU A 25 5.62 14.84 10.27
C LEU A 25 5.13 16.14 10.90
N ASP A 26 4.20 16.05 11.85
CA ASP A 26 3.65 17.20 12.56
C ASP A 26 4.68 17.84 13.49
N GLU A 27 5.43 17.03 14.25
CA GLU A 27 6.52 17.49 15.13
C GLU A 27 7.63 18.24 14.36
N GLN A 28 7.85 17.89 13.08
CA GLN A 28 8.82 18.55 12.21
C GLN A 28 8.22 19.61 11.28
N VAL A 29 6.94 19.92 11.43
CA VAL A 29 6.21 20.91 10.62
C VAL A 29 6.35 20.61 9.11
N LEU A 30 6.35 19.32 8.75
CA LEU A 30 6.45 18.86 7.37
C LEU A 30 5.09 18.76 6.68
N THR A 31 4.03 18.43 7.41
CA THR A 31 2.65 18.31 6.91
C THR A 31 2.21 19.47 6.00
N PRO A 32 2.32 20.77 6.40
CA PRO A 32 1.92 21.88 5.53
C PRO A 32 2.86 22.15 4.35
N ARG A 33 4.03 21.49 4.30
CA ARG A 33 5.04 21.64 3.23
C ARG A 33 4.94 20.55 2.17
N LEU A 34 4.16 19.50 2.43
CA LEU A 34 3.93 18.41 1.50
C LEU A 34 2.76 18.78 0.57
N SER A 35 3.03 18.73 -0.74
CA SER A 35 1.96 18.85 -1.74
C SER A 35 1.08 17.59 -1.74
N ALA A 36 -0.10 17.64 -2.38
CA ALA A 36 -0.93 16.46 -2.56
C ALA A 36 -0.19 15.31 -3.29
N ALA A 37 0.67 15.65 -4.26
CA ALA A 37 1.51 14.67 -4.96
C ALA A 37 2.59 14.07 -4.04
N ASP A 38 3.17 14.87 -3.14
CA ASP A 38 4.14 14.36 -2.15
C ASP A 38 3.45 13.44 -1.15
N PHE A 39 2.26 13.78 -0.68
CA PHE A 39 1.45 12.91 0.17
C PHE A 39 1.10 11.59 -0.50
N GLN A 40 0.71 11.63 -1.78
CA GLN A 40 0.43 10.41 -2.53
C GLN A 40 1.69 9.54 -2.65
N THR A 41 2.85 10.14 -2.93
CA THR A 41 4.13 9.44 -2.99
C THR A 41 4.49 8.80 -1.64
N LEU A 42 4.29 9.51 -0.54
CA LEU A 42 4.56 9.01 0.81
C LEU A 42 3.63 7.84 1.18
N LEU A 43 2.35 7.93 0.82
CA LEU A 43 1.37 6.89 1.07
C LEU A 43 1.68 5.63 0.24
N ASP A 44 2.08 5.79 -1.01
CA ASP A 44 2.51 4.66 -1.85
C ASP A 44 3.77 3.99 -1.28
N ALA A 45 4.72 4.78 -0.77
CA ALA A 45 5.90 4.26 -0.08
C ALA A 45 5.54 3.51 1.20
N TRP A 46 4.57 4.01 1.99
CA TRP A 46 4.05 3.30 3.15
C TRP A 46 3.47 1.93 2.78
N HIS A 47 2.55 1.88 1.80
CA HIS A 47 1.94 0.62 1.39
C HIS A 47 2.96 -0.37 0.79
N LYS A 48 3.95 0.11 0.03
CA LYS A 48 5.07 -0.73 -0.44
C LYS A 48 5.84 -1.36 0.70
N ARG A 49 6.13 -0.58 1.74
CA ARG A 49 6.81 -1.07 2.93
C ARG A 49 5.96 -2.09 3.70
N GLN A 50 4.67 -1.84 3.86
CA GLN A 50 3.76 -2.80 4.50
C GLN A 50 3.71 -4.12 3.71
N ALA A 51 3.55 -4.06 2.39
CA ALA A 51 3.58 -5.25 1.53
C ALA A 51 4.89 -6.04 1.68
N ALA A 52 6.03 -5.35 1.68
CA ALA A 52 7.34 -5.98 1.81
C ALA A 52 7.60 -6.66 3.17
N ARG A 53 6.82 -6.33 4.22
CA ARG A 53 6.91 -6.96 5.55
C ARG A 53 6.12 -8.26 5.65
N LEU A 54 5.21 -8.52 4.72
CA LEU A 54 4.44 -9.76 4.70
C LEU A 54 5.36 -10.93 4.34
N ASP A 55 5.16 -12.09 4.94
CA ASP A 55 5.72 -13.32 4.38
C ASP A 55 4.89 -13.77 3.16
N ASP A 56 5.36 -14.80 2.45
CA ASP A 56 4.67 -15.29 1.24
C ASP A 56 3.24 -15.75 1.57
N ALA A 57 3.03 -16.42 2.71
CA ALA A 57 1.71 -16.91 3.09
C ALA A 57 0.73 -15.77 3.40
N ALA A 58 1.20 -14.73 4.08
CA ALA A 58 0.42 -13.53 4.37
C ALA A 58 0.12 -12.76 3.08
N LEU A 59 1.11 -12.59 2.19
CA LEU A 59 0.89 -11.95 0.89
C LEU A 59 -0.15 -12.69 0.05
N VAL A 60 -0.14 -14.04 0.04
CA VAL A 60 -1.19 -14.83 -0.63
C VAL A 60 -2.57 -14.57 -0.03
N ARG A 61 -2.69 -14.56 1.31
CA ARG A 61 -3.98 -14.30 1.98
C ARG A 61 -4.53 -12.92 1.64
N GLU A 62 -3.69 -11.90 1.67
CA GLU A 62 -4.06 -10.54 1.31
C GLU A 62 -4.52 -10.47 -0.16
N LEU A 63 -3.71 -10.99 -1.09
CA LEU A 63 -4.06 -11.00 -2.51
C LEU A 63 -5.37 -11.77 -2.78
N ALA A 64 -5.61 -12.87 -2.06
CA ALA A 64 -6.84 -13.65 -2.19
C ALA A 64 -8.06 -12.87 -1.71
N PHE A 65 -7.97 -12.21 -0.55
CA PHE A 65 -9.04 -11.33 -0.05
C PHE A 65 -9.44 -10.28 -1.09
N TRP A 66 -8.46 -9.62 -1.70
CA TRP A 66 -8.72 -8.61 -2.73
C TRP A 66 -9.25 -9.22 -4.04
N ALA A 67 -8.77 -10.41 -4.42
CA ALA A 67 -9.26 -11.12 -5.61
C ALA A 67 -10.73 -11.56 -5.46
N ASP A 68 -11.15 -11.89 -4.24
CA ASP A 68 -12.52 -12.27 -3.89
C ASP A 68 -13.48 -11.05 -3.81
N GLY A 69 -12.97 -9.85 -4.07
CA GLY A 69 -13.76 -8.61 -4.07
C GLY A 69 -13.84 -7.94 -2.70
N GLY A 70 -12.88 -8.21 -1.81
CA GLY A 70 -12.73 -7.52 -0.55
C GLY A 70 -12.68 -6.00 -0.67
N THR A 71 -13.15 -5.31 0.36
CA THR A 71 -13.15 -3.85 0.47
C THR A 71 -12.42 -3.41 1.73
N PHE A 72 -12.01 -2.15 1.82
CA PHE A 72 -11.41 -1.62 3.04
C PHE A 72 -12.35 -1.77 4.24
N ASP A 73 -13.64 -1.51 4.07
CA ASP A 73 -14.63 -1.64 5.17
C ASP A 73 -14.78 -3.08 5.69
N ALA A 74 -14.52 -4.08 4.83
CA ALA A 74 -14.57 -5.50 5.19
C ALA A 74 -13.22 -6.04 5.71
N HIS A 75 -12.12 -5.29 5.54
CA HIS A 75 -10.79 -5.71 5.98
C HIS A 75 -10.61 -5.47 7.48
N LEU A 76 -9.92 -6.36 8.19
CA LEU A 76 -9.70 -6.23 9.64
C LEU A 76 -8.92 -4.95 9.99
N ASP A 77 -7.96 -4.57 9.15
CA ASP A 77 -7.19 -3.33 9.28
C ASP A 77 -7.90 -2.10 8.69
N GLY A 78 -9.12 -2.26 8.17
CA GLY A 78 -9.90 -1.16 7.61
C GLY A 78 -9.16 -0.40 6.51
N TRP A 79 -9.23 0.92 6.56
CA TRP A 79 -8.50 1.85 5.67
C TRP A 79 -6.97 1.80 5.80
N GLN A 80 -6.44 1.12 6.82
CA GLN A 80 -5.00 0.93 6.98
C GLN A 80 -4.49 -0.31 6.23
N ALA A 81 -5.38 -1.12 5.66
CA ALA A 81 -5.01 -2.30 4.89
C ALA A 81 -4.09 -1.96 3.72
N THR A 82 -3.22 -2.90 3.37
CA THR A 82 -2.27 -2.69 2.27
C THR A 82 -3.02 -2.68 0.94
N ARG A 83 -2.77 -1.65 0.12
CA ARG A 83 -3.42 -1.52 -1.19
C ARG A 83 -3.08 -2.69 -2.12
N PRO A 84 -4.05 -3.17 -2.93
CA PRO A 84 -3.83 -4.23 -3.92
C PRO A 84 -2.65 -3.94 -4.86
N SER A 85 -2.49 -2.70 -5.32
CA SER A 85 -1.39 -2.31 -6.20
C SER A 85 -0.02 -2.55 -5.58
N ALA A 86 0.15 -2.24 -4.29
CA ALA A 86 1.39 -2.48 -3.56
C ALA A 86 1.66 -3.99 -3.35
N LEU A 87 0.62 -4.78 -3.08
CA LEU A 87 0.74 -6.24 -2.96
C LEU A 87 1.17 -6.89 -4.29
N VAL A 88 0.59 -6.44 -5.41
CA VAL A 88 0.94 -6.90 -6.77
C VAL A 88 2.39 -6.55 -7.12
N GLU A 89 2.84 -5.34 -6.76
CA GLU A 89 4.24 -4.93 -6.96
C GLU A 89 5.21 -5.77 -6.12
N ASP A 90 4.84 -6.07 -4.87
CA ASP A 90 5.66 -6.90 -4.01
C ASP A 90 5.73 -8.35 -4.49
N ALA A 91 4.62 -8.91 -4.98
CA ALA A 91 4.60 -10.23 -5.64
C ALA A 91 5.56 -10.27 -6.85
N ALA A 92 5.53 -9.24 -7.70
CA ALA A 92 6.44 -9.14 -8.83
C ALA A 92 7.90 -9.03 -8.37
N ARG A 93 8.18 -8.25 -7.32
CA ARG A 93 9.51 -8.11 -6.71
C ARG A 93 10.05 -9.43 -6.18
N ARG A 94 9.19 -10.32 -5.66
CA ARG A 94 9.53 -11.69 -5.22
C ARG A 94 9.75 -12.68 -6.36
N GLY A 95 9.55 -12.26 -7.61
CA GLY A 95 9.70 -13.10 -8.79
C GLY A 95 8.48 -13.97 -9.09
N TRP A 96 7.32 -13.67 -8.49
CA TRP A 96 6.08 -14.36 -8.85
C TRP A 96 5.63 -13.93 -10.25
N PHE A 97 4.89 -14.80 -10.94
CA PHE A 97 4.32 -14.40 -12.24
C PHE A 97 3.22 -13.38 -11.99
N VAL A 98 3.41 -12.17 -12.54
CA VAL A 98 2.46 -11.07 -12.48
C VAL A 98 2.22 -10.53 -13.88
N ARG A 99 0.94 -10.43 -14.26
CA ARG A 99 0.53 -9.81 -15.51
C ARG A 99 -0.48 -8.70 -15.24
N ARG A 100 -0.08 -7.45 -15.47
CA ARG A 100 -0.99 -6.31 -15.44
C ARG A 100 -1.90 -6.30 -16.67
N LEU A 101 -3.15 -5.95 -16.46
CA LEU A 101 -4.23 -5.86 -17.44
C LEU A 101 -4.91 -4.50 -17.30
N ALA A 102 -5.68 -4.08 -18.30
CA ALA A 102 -6.43 -2.82 -18.22
C ALA A 102 -7.42 -2.78 -17.05
N SER A 103 -7.95 -3.94 -16.63
CA SER A 103 -8.93 -4.08 -15.55
C SER A 103 -8.31 -4.45 -14.18
N GLY A 104 -7.00 -4.65 -14.10
CA GLY A 104 -6.31 -5.03 -12.86
C GLY A 104 -5.04 -5.86 -13.08
N ALA A 105 -4.85 -6.95 -12.35
CA ALA A 105 -3.70 -7.83 -12.53
C ALA A 105 -4.01 -9.29 -12.19
N VAL A 106 -3.35 -10.20 -12.92
CA VAL A 106 -3.26 -11.62 -12.56
C VAL A 106 -1.95 -11.85 -11.81
N VAL A 107 -2.02 -12.50 -10.67
CA VAL A 107 -0.87 -12.92 -9.86
C VAL A 107 -0.92 -14.42 -9.66
N ASN A 108 0.16 -15.13 -10.01
CA ASN A 108 0.31 -16.55 -9.69
C ASN A 108 1.22 -16.68 -8.47
N PRO A 109 0.68 -16.98 -7.28
CA PRO A 109 1.53 -17.27 -6.13
C PRO A 109 2.30 -18.58 -6.34
N PRO A 110 3.45 -18.77 -5.67
CA PRO A 110 4.29 -19.95 -5.83
C PRO A 110 3.55 -21.24 -5.44
N ASN A 111 2.62 -21.13 -4.50
CA ASN A 111 1.77 -22.21 -4.03
C ASN A 111 0.31 -21.73 -4.07
N GLY A 112 -0.43 -22.03 -5.13
CA GLY A 112 -1.86 -21.71 -5.21
C GLY A 112 -2.39 -21.52 -6.63
N ALA A 113 -3.69 -21.26 -6.73
CA ALA A 113 -4.33 -20.92 -7.99
C ALA A 113 -4.01 -19.46 -8.39
N PRO A 114 -4.01 -19.13 -9.70
CA PRO A 114 -3.96 -17.76 -10.18
C PRO A 114 -5.05 -16.88 -9.53
N LEU A 115 -4.63 -15.70 -9.05
CA LEU A 115 -5.50 -14.70 -8.44
C LEU A 115 -5.71 -13.54 -9.41
N MET A 116 -6.97 -13.16 -9.65
CA MET A 116 -7.33 -12.00 -10.47
C MET A 116 -7.77 -10.85 -9.58
N LEU A 117 -6.91 -9.85 -9.44
CA LEU A 117 -7.21 -8.61 -8.74
C LEU A 117 -7.83 -7.62 -9.72
N LYS A 118 -8.93 -7.00 -9.32
CA LYS A 118 -9.64 -5.98 -10.10
C LYS A 118 -9.35 -4.59 -9.53
N ALA A 119 -9.38 -3.57 -10.40
CA ALA A 119 -9.46 -2.17 -9.98
C ALA A 119 -8.36 -1.73 -8.98
N LEU A 120 -7.09 -2.04 -9.29
CA LEU A 120 -5.93 -1.85 -8.41
C LEU A 120 -5.76 -0.43 -7.85
N ASP A 121 -6.26 0.58 -8.56
CA ASP A 121 -6.06 2.00 -8.27
C ASP A 121 -7.37 2.74 -7.92
N VAL A 122 -8.51 2.03 -7.83
CA VAL A 122 -9.85 2.63 -7.66
C VAL A 122 -10.41 2.45 -6.25
N LEU A 123 -9.68 1.78 -5.36
CA LEU A 123 -10.12 1.67 -3.97
C LEU A 123 -9.95 3.03 -3.29
N SER A 124 -11.11 3.65 -3.02
CA SER A 124 -11.39 5.05 -2.71
C SER A 124 -10.34 5.80 -1.88
N ALA A 125 -10.28 7.11 -2.07
CA ALA A 125 -9.60 8.02 -1.15
C ALA A 125 -10.11 7.79 0.28
N PRO A 126 -9.23 7.92 1.30
CA PRO A 126 -9.69 7.86 2.68
C PRO A 126 -10.83 8.88 2.88
N PRO A 127 -11.88 8.56 3.66
CA PRO A 127 -12.87 9.56 4.01
C PRO A 127 -12.13 10.75 4.63
N ALA A 128 -12.53 11.97 4.28
CA ALA A 128 -12.11 13.14 5.03
C ALA A 128 -12.46 12.83 6.50
N GLY A 129 -11.45 12.67 7.35
CA GLY A 129 -11.67 12.42 8.77
C GLY A 129 -12.49 13.57 9.39
N PRO A 130 -13.09 13.34 10.57
CA PRO A 130 -13.91 14.34 11.25
C PRO A 130 -13.18 15.67 11.49
#